data_AF-A0A7C4X1B9-F1
#
_entry.id   AF-A0A7C4X1B9-F1
#
_cell.length_a   1.000
_cell.length_b   1.000
_cell.length_c   1.000
_cell.angle_alpha   90.00
_cell.angle_beta   90.00
_cell.angle_gamma   90.00
#
_symmetry.space_group_name_H-M   'P 1'
#
loop_
_entity.id
_entity.type
_entity.pdbx_description
1 polymer ?
#
loop_
_entity_poly.entity_id
_entity_poly.type
_entity_poly.pdbx_seq_one_letter_code
_entity_poly.pdbx_strand_id
1 'polypeptide(L)'
;MCSARRISSLETGKYTLEPLRNGGDTSIVCTDVDGMEWVRLKEIQFFWGGSEKEIEIRKANDVFAAYAGRGRTMPQKARIIRASFQVKFTDSKTARTVTIRPSNIAQYTRDSDAAVVEDWLTKRGFILAEQEDDEE
;
A
#
# COMPACT_ATOMS: atom_id res chain seq x y z
N MET A 1 -17.16 -27.61 -8.80
CA MET A 1 -17.72 -26.35 -8.29
C MET A 1 -16.75 -25.75 -7.28
N CYS A 2 -15.83 -24.90 -7.73
CA CYS A 2 -15.01 -24.10 -6.80
C CYS A 2 -15.62 -22.70 -6.75
N SER A 3 -16.09 -22.34 -5.56
CA SER A 3 -16.70 -21.05 -5.24
C SER A 3 -15.67 -19.94 -5.44
N ALA A 4 -15.88 -19.11 -6.46
CA ALA A 4 -15.21 -17.82 -6.57
C ALA A 4 -15.65 -16.99 -5.37
N ARG A 5 -14.73 -16.75 -4.43
CA ARG A 5 -14.96 -15.83 -3.32
C ARG A 5 -15.24 -14.46 -3.93
N ARG A 6 -16.48 -13.98 -3.79
CA ARG A 6 -16.84 -12.60 -4.09
C ARG A 6 -15.91 -11.69 -3.29
N ILE A 7 -15.00 -11.04 -3.99
CA ILE A 7 -14.30 -9.87 -3.47
C ILE A 7 -15.41 -8.83 -3.35
N SER A 8 -15.78 -8.47 -2.12
CA SER A 8 -16.74 -7.42 -1.82
C SER A 8 -16.13 -6.08 -2.26
N SER A 9 -16.26 -5.79 -3.55
CA SER A 9 -15.89 -4.54 -4.20
C SER A 9 -16.77 -3.42 -3.66
N LEU A 10 -16.19 -2.58 -2.80
CA LEU A 10 -16.70 -1.25 -2.47
C LEU A 10 -15.51 -0.28 -2.32
N GLU A 11 -14.52 -0.36 -3.21
CA GLU A 11 -13.49 0.68 -3.33
C GLU A 11 -13.49 1.19 -4.77
N THR A 12 -14.23 2.27 -5.01
CA THR A 12 -14.29 3.01 -6.29
C THR A 12 -13.02 3.84 -6.56
N GLY A 13 -11.88 3.44 -6.00
CA GLY A 13 -10.63 4.21 -6.05
C GLY A 13 -9.57 3.55 -6.91
N LYS A 14 -8.72 4.36 -7.57
CA LYS A 14 -7.58 3.86 -8.37
C LYS A 14 -6.61 2.97 -7.57
N TYR A 15 -6.58 3.10 -6.24
CA TYR A 15 -5.59 2.45 -5.38
C TYR A 15 -6.21 1.48 -4.37
N THR A 16 -5.51 0.39 -4.07
CA THR A 16 -5.80 -0.55 -2.98
C THR A 16 -4.61 -0.68 -2.03
N LEU A 17 -4.83 -1.17 -0.81
CA LEU A 17 -3.79 -1.50 0.18
C LEU A 17 -3.77 -2.97 0.57
N GLU A 18 -4.60 -3.80 -0.06
CA GLU A 18 -4.68 -5.24 0.22
C GLU A 18 -3.39 -6.03 -0.05
N PRO A 19 -2.48 -5.65 -0.97
CA PRO A 19 -1.17 -6.30 -1.07
C PRO A 19 -0.40 -6.30 0.27
N LEU A 20 -0.51 -5.25 1.10
CA LEU A 20 0.15 -5.20 2.41
C LEU A 20 -0.37 -6.28 3.37
N ARG A 21 -1.67 -6.61 3.27
CA ARG A 21 -2.31 -7.63 4.12
C ARG A 21 -1.92 -9.04 3.68
N ASN A 22 -1.94 -9.28 2.37
CA ASN A 22 -1.81 -10.62 1.80
C ASN A 22 -0.34 -11.03 1.58
N GLY A 23 0.50 -10.10 1.14
CA GLY A 23 1.91 -10.36 0.84
C GLY A 23 2.88 -9.99 1.97
N GLY A 24 2.46 -9.16 2.91
CA GLY A 24 3.36 -8.68 3.97
C GLY A 24 4.56 -7.92 3.38
N ASP A 25 5.77 -8.23 3.83
CA ASP A 25 6.99 -7.60 3.35
C ASP A 25 7.26 -7.84 1.85
N THR A 26 6.80 -8.97 1.30
CA THR A 26 6.97 -9.27 -0.13
C THR A 26 6.17 -8.33 -1.03
N SER A 27 5.14 -7.67 -0.50
CA SER A 27 4.33 -6.70 -1.23
C SER A 27 5.03 -5.38 -1.52
N ILE A 28 6.19 -5.11 -0.90
CA ILE A 28 6.92 -3.85 -1.08
C ILE A 28 8.28 -4.02 -1.76
N VAL A 29 8.59 -5.21 -2.28
CA VAL A 29 9.83 -5.47 -3.02
C VAL A 29 9.95 -4.52 -4.23
N CYS A 30 11.15 -4.01 -4.49
CA CYS A 30 11.42 -3.08 -5.59
C CYS A 30 12.67 -3.44 -6.41
N THR A 31 13.24 -4.64 -6.22
CA THR A 31 14.49 -5.05 -6.89
C THR A 31 14.34 -5.23 -8.41
N ASP A 32 13.11 -5.27 -8.91
CA ASP A 32 12.72 -5.35 -10.32
C ASP A 32 12.16 -4.01 -10.85
N VAL A 33 12.35 -2.92 -10.11
CA VAL A 33 11.97 -1.55 -10.49
C VAL A 33 13.23 -0.72 -10.65
N ASP A 34 13.57 -0.37 -11.89
CA ASP A 34 14.72 0.46 -12.18
C ASP A 34 14.58 1.84 -11.52
N GLY A 35 15.65 2.31 -10.87
CA GLY A 35 15.67 3.59 -10.16
C GLY A 35 15.29 3.52 -8.68
N MET A 36 14.89 2.36 -8.15
CA MET A 36 14.65 2.16 -6.71
C MET A 36 15.76 1.33 -6.05
N GLU A 37 16.21 1.77 -4.88
CA GLU A 37 17.20 1.05 -4.05
C GLU A 37 16.49 0.23 -2.96
N TRP A 38 15.55 0.84 -2.24
CA TRP A 38 14.74 0.15 -1.23
C TRP A 38 13.43 0.88 -0.95
N VAL A 39 12.45 0.13 -0.43
CA VAL A 39 11.18 0.63 0.08
C VAL A 39 10.97 0.12 1.51
N ARG A 40 10.44 0.97 2.39
CA ARG A 40 10.07 0.60 3.76
C ARG A 40 8.69 1.13 4.11
N LEU A 41 7.83 0.28 4.69
CA LEU A 41 6.56 0.72 5.27
C LEU A 41 6.84 1.46 6.59
N LYS A 42 6.56 2.76 6.63
CA LYS A 42 6.78 3.62 7.82
C LYS A 42 5.56 3.73 8.68
N GLU A 43 4.39 3.75 8.06
CA GLU A 43 3.12 3.97 8.73
C GLU A 43 2.00 3.20 8.03
N ILE A 44 1.13 2.58 8.81
CA ILE A 44 -0.13 2.01 8.34
C ILE A 44 -1.25 2.35 9.32
N GLN A 45 -2.42 2.66 8.78
CA GLN A 45 -3.61 2.99 9.56
C GLN A 45 -4.75 2.03 9.26
N PHE A 46 -5.38 1.55 10.32
CA PHE A 46 -6.52 0.65 10.27
C PHE A 46 -7.77 1.35 10.81
N PHE A 47 -8.87 1.25 10.08
CA PHE A 47 -10.19 1.64 10.55
C PHE A 47 -10.93 0.43 11.10
N TRP A 48 -11.21 0.46 12.40
CA TRP A 48 -11.94 -0.60 13.10
C TRP A 48 -13.45 -0.35 13.10
N GLY A 49 -13.89 0.89 12.87
CA GLY A 49 -15.31 1.24 12.82
C GLY A 49 -15.90 1.46 14.21
N GLY A 50 -17.13 0.97 14.41
CA GLY A 50 -17.91 1.22 15.64
C GLY A 50 -18.50 2.62 15.73
N SER A 51 -19.27 2.88 16.79
CA SER A 51 -19.89 4.19 17.05
C SER A 51 -18.87 5.31 17.17
N GLU A 52 -17.71 5.00 17.76
CA GLU A 52 -16.64 5.95 18.03
C GLU A 52 -15.64 6.09 16.87
N LYS A 53 -15.85 5.37 15.75
CA LYS A 53 -15.00 5.43 14.55
C LYS A 53 -13.50 5.19 14.86
N GLU A 54 -13.19 4.11 15.58
CA GLU A 54 -11.83 3.81 16.03
C GLU A 54 -10.83 3.68 14.87
N ILE A 55 -9.68 4.33 15.02
CA ILE A 55 -8.53 4.26 14.12
C ILE A 55 -7.30 3.83 14.91
N GLU A 56 -6.64 2.78 14.42
CA GLU A 56 -5.34 2.35 14.93
C GLU A 56 -4.23 2.79 13.99
N ILE A 57 -3.21 3.47 14.53
CA ILE A 57 -2.03 3.91 13.78
C ILE A 57 -0.81 3.12 14.24
N ARG A 58 -0.13 2.48 13.29
CA ARG A 58 1.12 1.76 13.53
C ARG A 58 2.23 2.45 12.75
N LYS A 59 3.22 2.97 13.47
CA LYS A 59 4.34 3.73 12.91
C LYS A 59 5.66 3.19 13.44
N ALA A 60 6.62 2.99 12.56
CA ALA A 60 7.94 2.47 12.89
C ALA A 60 8.98 2.89 11.83
N ASN A 61 10.26 2.60 12.10
CA ASN A 61 11.28 2.75 11.07
C ASN A 61 11.09 1.78 9.91
N ASP A 62 10.54 0.60 10.23
CA ASP A 62 10.07 -0.44 9.34
C ASP A 62 8.95 -1.19 10.10
N VAL A 63 7.71 -1.06 9.65
CA VAL A 63 6.54 -1.67 10.30
C VAL A 63 6.57 -3.19 10.19
N PHE A 64 7.03 -3.74 9.06
CA PHE A 64 7.11 -5.18 8.88
C PHE A 64 8.17 -5.79 9.80
N ALA A 65 9.36 -5.18 9.86
CA ALA A 65 10.40 -5.63 10.80
C ALA A 65 9.94 -5.53 12.26
N ALA A 66 9.22 -4.46 12.63
CA ALA A 66 8.67 -4.31 13.98
C ALA A 66 7.59 -5.36 14.32
N TYR A 67 6.84 -5.83 13.33
CA TYR A 67 5.87 -6.90 13.50
C TYR A 67 6.56 -8.26 13.65
N ALA A 68 7.50 -8.55 12.75
CA ALA A 68 8.30 -9.78 12.79
C ALA A 68 9.02 -9.93 14.14
N GLY A 69 9.70 -8.88 14.62
CA GLY A 69 10.40 -8.90 15.90
C GLY A 69 9.51 -9.08 17.14
N ARG A 70 8.18 -8.96 17.00
CA ARG A 70 7.19 -9.17 18.06
C ARG A 70 6.29 -10.39 17.84
N GLY A 71 6.54 -11.17 16.79
CA GLY A 71 5.66 -12.28 16.40
C GLY A 71 4.23 -11.83 16.07
N ARG A 72 4.05 -10.59 15.58
CA ARG A 72 2.75 -10.04 15.20
C ARG A 72 2.54 -10.12 13.69
N THR A 73 1.27 -10.17 13.28
CA THR A 73 0.85 -10.14 11.88
C THR A 73 -0.07 -8.96 11.61
N MET A 74 -0.32 -8.68 10.33
CA MET A 74 -1.27 -7.65 9.91
C MET A 74 -2.68 -7.97 10.43
N PRO A 75 -3.41 -7.01 11.03
CA PRO A 75 -4.82 -7.18 11.35
C PRO A 75 -5.62 -7.63 10.15
N GLN A 76 -6.42 -8.70 10.30
CA GLN A 76 -7.16 -9.31 9.18
C GLN A 76 -8.58 -8.77 9.02
N LYS A 77 -9.16 -8.17 10.06
CA LYS A 77 -10.56 -7.69 10.04
C LYS A 77 -10.71 -6.20 9.77
N ALA A 78 -9.74 -5.39 10.22
CA ALA A 78 -9.81 -3.95 10.06
C ALA A 78 -9.51 -3.52 8.63
N ARG A 79 -10.18 -2.46 8.14
CA ARG A 79 -9.92 -1.90 6.82
C ARG A 79 -8.65 -1.07 6.84
N ILE A 80 -7.74 -1.26 5.89
CA ILE A 80 -6.54 -0.41 5.78
C ILE A 80 -6.94 0.87 5.05
N ILE A 81 -6.79 2.02 5.70
CA ILE A 81 -7.24 3.32 5.15
C ILE A 81 -6.10 4.24 4.71
N ARG A 82 -4.87 3.94 5.12
CA ARG A 82 -3.67 4.69 4.73
C ARG A 82 -2.41 3.84 4.89
N ALA A 83 -1.49 3.96 3.95
CA ALA A 83 -0.11 3.51 4.11
C ALA A 83 0.87 4.60 3.67
N SER A 84 1.98 4.75 4.40
CA SER A 84 3.07 5.65 4.04
C SER A 84 4.38 4.87 3.96
N PHE A 85 5.05 5.00 2.83
CA PHE A 85 6.30 4.34 2.50
C PHE A 85 7.42 5.36 2.47
N GLN A 86 8.62 4.92 2.85
CA GLN A 86 9.84 5.62 2.55
C GLN A 86 10.53 4.89 1.40
N VAL A 87 10.78 5.62 0.31
CA VAL A 87 11.35 5.11 -0.94
C VAL A 87 12.70 5.76 -1.14
N LYS A 88 13.74 4.95 -1.29
CA LYS A 88 15.07 5.42 -1.67
C LYS A 88 15.26 5.19 -3.15
N PHE A 89 15.52 6.27 -3.86
CA PHE A 89 15.88 6.25 -5.27
C PHE A 89 17.40 6.18 -5.45
N THR A 90 17.86 5.55 -6.52
CA THR A 90 19.28 5.36 -6.83
C THR A 90 20.01 6.68 -7.11
N ASP A 91 19.29 7.69 -7.61
CA ASP A 91 19.81 9.00 -7.98
C ASP A 91 19.76 10.04 -6.83
N SER A 92 19.21 9.67 -5.67
CA SER A 92 18.91 10.61 -4.60
C SER A 92 19.52 10.18 -3.26
N LYS A 93 20.19 11.11 -2.57
CA LYS A 93 20.77 10.83 -1.24
C LYS A 93 19.70 10.64 -0.16
N THR A 94 18.59 11.36 -0.26
CA THR A 94 17.50 11.34 0.71
C THR A 94 16.36 10.46 0.23
N ALA A 95 15.89 9.58 1.11
CA ALA A 95 14.68 8.82 0.83
C ALA A 95 13.44 9.72 0.95
N ARG A 96 12.44 9.45 0.11
CA ARG A 96 11.25 10.27 -0.08
C ARG A 96 10.00 9.52 0.38
N THR A 97 8.93 10.25 0.73
CA THR A 97 7.71 9.63 1.27
C THR A 97 6.65 9.49 0.18
N VAL A 98 6.17 8.27 -0.03
CA VAL A 98 5.00 7.98 -0.86
C VAL A 98 3.85 7.59 0.06
N THR A 99 2.70 8.26 -0.06
CA THR A 99 1.51 7.90 0.73
C THR A 99 0.41 7.42 -0.21
N ILE A 100 -0.23 6.31 0.11
CA ILE A 100 -1.42 5.81 -0.57
C ILE A 100 -2.64 5.96 0.34
N ARG A 101 -3.72 6.51 -0.21
CA ARG A 101 -5.07 6.47 0.33
C ARG A 101 -6.01 5.87 -0.73
N PRO A 102 -6.72 4.77 -0.41
CA PRO A 102 -7.66 4.15 -1.36
C PRO A 102 -8.72 5.11 -1.90
N SER A 103 -9.06 6.16 -1.16
CA SER A 103 -9.96 7.24 -1.60
C SER A 103 -9.35 8.17 -2.68
N ASN A 104 -8.62 7.61 -3.63
CA ASN A 104 -8.09 8.24 -4.83
C ASN A 104 -6.93 9.25 -4.64
N ILE A 105 -6.12 9.11 -3.59
CA ILE A 105 -4.97 10.01 -3.38
C ILE A 105 -3.70 9.21 -3.12
N ALA A 106 -2.86 9.12 -4.14
CA ALA A 106 -1.44 8.90 -3.95
C ALA A 106 -0.73 10.26 -3.88
N GLN A 107 -0.06 10.53 -2.75
CA GLN A 107 0.78 11.72 -2.62
C GLN A 107 2.20 11.33 -3.03
N TYR A 108 2.56 11.74 -4.24
CA TYR A 108 3.89 11.52 -4.82
C TYR A 108 4.87 12.59 -4.34
N THR A 109 6.14 12.19 -4.30
CA THR A 109 7.24 13.14 -4.35
C THR A 109 7.49 13.57 -5.79
N ARG A 110 8.35 14.59 -5.97
CA ARG A 110 8.67 15.28 -7.24
C ARG A 110 8.29 14.53 -8.52
N ASP A 111 7.79 15.27 -9.51
CA ASP A 111 7.39 14.77 -10.82
C ASP A 111 8.41 13.82 -11.49
N SER A 112 9.71 14.01 -11.24
CA SER A 112 10.78 13.13 -11.73
C SER A 112 10.68 11.67 -11.28
N ASP A 113 10.12 11.42 -10.09
CA ASP A 113 10.02 10.07 -9.52
C ASP A 113 8.69 9.40 -9.86
N ALA A 114 7.72 10.16 -10.37
CA ALA A 114 6.33 9.72 -10.49
C ALA A 114 6.22 8.44 -11.32
N ALA A 115 6.91 8.38 -12.47
CA ALA A 115 6.92 7.21 -13.35
C ALA A 115 7.51 5.97 -12.66
N VAL A 116 8.60 6.13 -11.91
CA VAL A 116 9.25 5.04 -11.18
C VAL A 116 8.34 4.52 -10.06
N VAL A 117 7.69 5.43 -9.33
CA VAL A 117 6.72 5.05 -8.29
C VAL A 117 5.50 4.37 -8.90
N GLU A 118 4.97 4.85 -10.01
CA GLU A 118 3.81 4.25 -10.68
C GLU A 118 4.10 2.83 -11.21
N ASP A 119 5.29 2.59 -11.76
CA ASP A 119 5.74 1.24 -12.14
C ASP A 119 5.78 0.30 -10.93
N TRP A 120 6.35 0.75 -9.80
CA TRP A 120 6.35 -0.01 -8.55
C TRP A 120 4.93 -0.28 -8.03
N LEU A 121 4.06 0.73 -8.00
CA LEU A 121 2.68 0.58 -7.55
C LEU A 121 1.91 -0.42 -8.42
N THR A 122 2.14 -0.39 -9.74
CA THR A 122 1.54 -1.32 -10.69
C THR A 122 2.03 -2.74 -10.47
N LYS A 123 3.36 -2.96 -10.45
CA LYS A 123 3.98 -4.29 -10.24
C LYS A 123 3.61 -4.93 -8.91
N ARG A 124 3.37 -4.13 -7.87
CA ARG A 124 2.95 -4.62 -6.54
C ARG A 124 1.43 -4.74 -6.37
N GLY A 125 0.64 -4.38 -7.37
CA GLY A 125 -0.81 -4.49 -7.33
C GLY A 125 -1.49 -3.46 -6.43
N PHE A 126 -0.85 -2.32 -6.19
CA PHE A 126 -1.45 -1.19 -5.45
C PHE A 126 -2.37 -0.34 -6.33
N ILE A 127 -2.23 -0.42 -7.66
CA ILE A 127 -3.14 0.21 -8.62
C ILE A 127 -4.16 -0.84 -9.07
N LEU A 128 -5.45 -0.54 -8.92
CA LEU A 128 -6.53 -1.33 -9.48
C LEU A 128 -6.62 -1.01 -10.98
N ALA A 129 -6.65 -2.03 -11.83
CA ALA A 129 -6.98 -1.84 -13.23
C ALA A 129 -8.38 -1.22 -13.33
N GLU A 130 -8.53 -0.18 -14.14
CA GLU A 130 -9.84 0.39 -14.43
C GLU A 130 -10.72 -0.74 -14.97
N GLN A 131 -11.78 -1.08 -14.22
CA GLN A 131 -12.88 -1.83 -14.81
C GLN A 131 -13.56 -0.82 -15.72
N GLU A 132 -13.42 -1.00 -17.04
CA GLU A 132 -14.31 -0.34 -18.00
C GLU A 132 -15.73 -0.74 -17.59
N ASP A 133 -16.48 0.23 -17.08
CA ASP A 133 -17.92 0.11 -16.91
C ASP A 133 -18.52 0.00 -18.32
N ASP A 134 -18.62 -1.24 -18.84
CA ASP A 134 -19.49 -1.56 -19.97
C ASP A 134 -20.94 -1.36 -19.51
N GLU A 135 -21.43 -0.12 -19.55
CA GLU A 135 -22.86 0.20 -19.49
C GLU A 135 -23.43 0.20 -20.92
N GLU A 136 -24.14 -0.87 -21.29
CA GLU A 136 -25.19 -0.87 -22.34
C GLU A 136 -26.49 -0.25 -21.82
#